data_AF-A0A2A5BEN5-F1
#
_entry.id   AF-A0A2A5BEN5-F1
#
_cell.length_a   1.000
_cell.length_b   1.000
_cell.length_c   1.000
_cell.angle_alpha   90.00
_cell.angle_beta   90.00
_cell.angle_gamma   90.00
#
_symmetry.space_group_name_H-M   'P 1'
#
loop_
_entity.id
_entity.type
_entity.pdbx_description
1 polymer ?
#
loop_
_entity_poly.entity_id
_entity_poly.type
_entity_poly.pdbx_seq_one_letter_code
_entity_poly.pdbx_strand_id
1 'polypeptide(L)' 'MTPQASIEKHQLDEQAYFTVSVEHQDKKEDVATHFSSFQQALDFIVASDWQLKREAVDSTYVEMRFLKP' A
#
# COMPACT_ATOMS: atom_id res chain seq x y z
N MET A 1 10.88 -6.85 13.36
CA MET A 1 9.80 -6.90 12.35
C MET A 1 9.82 -5.56 11.64
N THR A 2 9.85 -5.56 10.31
CA THR A 2 9.73 -4.32 9.53
C THR A 2 8.31 -3.77 9.68
N PRO A 3 8.14 -2.46 9.92
CA PRO A 3 6.83 -1.84 9.98
C PRO A 3 6.12 -1.97 8.62
N GLN A 4 4.80 -2.21 8.66
CA GLN A 4 3.99 -2.36 7.45
C GLN A 4 3.28 -1.06 7.13
N ALA A 5 3.53 -0.47 5.97
CA ALA A 5 2.87 0.75 5.52
C ALA A 5 1.77 0.47 4.50
N SER A 6 0.61 1.08 4.65
CA SER A 6 -0.52 0.99 3.72
C SER A 6 -0.73 2.34 3.06
N ILE A 7 -1.05 2.34 1.77
CA ILE A 7 -1.41 3.56 1.04
C ILE A 7 -2.91 3.56 0.81
N GLU A 8 -3.63 4.51 1.40
CA GLU A 8 -5.07 4.68 1.20
C GLU A 8 -5.31 5.84 0.24
N LYS A 9 -6.16 5.64 -0.77
CA LYS A 9 -6.59 6.71 -1.68
C LYS A 9 -7.90 7.29 -1.15
N HIS A 10 -7.87 8.56 -0.81
CA HIS A 10 -9.05 9.33 -0.49
C HIS A 10 -9.45 10.19 -1.69
N GLN A 11 -10.74 10.25 -1.99
CA GLN A 11 -11.29 11.13 -3.00
C GLN A 11 -12.37 11.95 -2.32
N LEU A 12 -12.10 13.24 -2.12
CA LEU A 12 -13.06 14.18 -1.58
C LEU A 12 -13.49 15.12 -2.71
N ASP A 13 -14.76 15.03 -3.09
CA ASP A 13 -15.40 15.79 -4.18
C ASP A 13 -14.62 15.72 -5.53
N GLU A 14 -13.70 16.65 -5.75
CA GLU A 14 -12.90 16.79 -6.98
C GLU A 14 -11.38 16.59 -6.79
N GLN A 15 -10.93 16.36 -5.55
CA GLN A 15 -9.52 16.17 -5.23
C GLN A 15 -9.27 14.77 -4.69
N ALA A 16 -8.43 14.02 -5.42
CA ALA A 16 -7.90 12.76 -4.95
C ALA A 16 -6.55 13.01 -4.24
N TYR A 17 -6.43 12.52 -3.03
CA TYR A 17 -5.18 12.52 -2.27
C TYR A 17 -4.91 11.12 -1.72
N PHE A 18 -3.63 10.84 -1.49
CA PHE A 18 -3.18 9.56 -0.93
C PHE A 18 -2.65 9.81 0.47
N THR A 19 -2.91 8.89 1.39
CA THR A 19 -2.39 8.91 2.76
C THR A 19 -1.60 7.63 3.01
N VAL A 20 -0.64 7.69 3.92
CA VAL A 20 0.16 6.54 4.33
C VAL A 20 -0.11 6.23 5.79
N SER A 21 -0.44 5.00 6.10
CA SER A 21 -0.61 4.53 7.48
C SER A 21 0.39 3.42 7.76
N VAL A 22 1.15 3.55 8.84
CA VAL A 22 2.15 2.55 9.24
C VAL A 22 1.67 1.75 10.43
N GLU A 23 1.83 0.43 10.37
CA GLU A 23 1.46 -0.51 11.43
C GLU A 23 2.74 -1.08 12.05
N HIS A 24 2.93 -0.81 13.34
CA HIS A 24 4.08 -1.29 14.11
C HIS A 24 3.60 -1.84 15.46
N GLN A 25 3.86 -3.13 15.71
CA GLN A 25 3.58 -3.80 17.00
C GLN A 25 2.19 -3.47 17.58
N ASP A 26 1.13 -3.75 16.82
CA ASP A 26 -0.29 -3.49 17.17
C ASP A 26 -0.72 -2.01 17.23
N LYS A 27 0.14 -1.07 16.81
CA LYS A 27 -0.24 0.33 16.65
C LYS A 27 -0.27 0.72 15.18
N LYS A 28 -1.45 1.13 14.70
CA LYS A 28 -1.60 1.86 13.43
C LYS A 28 -1.35 3.34 13.72
N GLU A 29 -0.30 3.89 13.14
CA GLU A 29 -0.01 5.32 13.12
C GLU A 29 -0.32 5.84 11.72
N ASP A 30 -1.34 6.70 11.62
CA ASP A 30 -1.60 7.43 10.39
C ASP A 30 -0.54 8.52 10.24
N VAL A 31 0.28 8.41 9.20
CA VAL A 31 1.19 9.48 8.85
C VAL A 31 0.32 10.57 8.24
N ALA A 32 0.18 11.70 8.94
CA ALA A 32 -0.65 12.84 8.53
C ALA A 32 -0.06 13.60 7.32
N THR A 33 0.40 12.86 6.31
CA THR A 33 0.98 13.35 5.07
C THR A 33 0.01 13.03 3.94
N HIS A 34 -0.45 14.09 3.28
CA HIS A 34 -1.31 14.01 2.10
C HIS A 34 -0.41 14.06 0.87
N PHE A 35 -0.45 13.01 0.07
CA PHE A 35 0.31 12.90 -1.17
C PHE A 35 -0.60 13.16 -2.37
N SER A 36 -0.07 13.89 -3.35
CA SER A 36 -0.78 14.17 -4.61
C SER A 36 -0.80 12.97 -5.55
N SER A 37 0.12 12.02 -5.36
CA SER A 37 0.24 10.82 -6.19
C SER A 37 0.64 9.60 -5.36
N PHE A 38 0.24 8.43 -5.85
CA PHE A 38 0.65 7.15 -5.28
C PHE A 38 2.18 6.98 -5.27
N GLN A 39 2.86 7.46 -6.32
CA GLN A 39 4.32 7.37 -6.42
C GLN A 39 5.01 8.14 -5.29
N GLN A 40 4.55 9.35 -4.96
CA GLN A 40 5.10 10.11 -3.83
C GLN A 40 4.90 9.39 -2.48
N ALA A 41 3.73 8.76 -2.28
CA ALA A 41 3.46 7.96 -1.10
C ALA A 41 4.38 6.72 -1.04
N LEU A 42 4.64 6.07 -2.18
CA LEU A 42 5.53 4.93 -2.28
C LEU A 42 7.00 5.30 -2.03
N ASP A 43 7.48 6.39 -2.62
CA ASP A 43 8.83 6.89 -2.40
C ASP A 43 9.06 7.24 -0.92
N PHE A 44 8.04 7.77 -0.24
CA PHE A 44 8.08 8.03 1.21
C PHE A 44 8.22 6.74 2.03
N ILE A 45 7.46 5.69 1.68
CA ILE A 45 7.55 4.37 2.33
C ILE A 45 8.93 3.76 2.13
N VAL A 46 9.47 3.81 0.91
CA VAL A 46 10.79 3.29 0.56
C VAL A 46 11.89 4.06 1.29
N ALA A 47 11.81 5.40 1.31
CA ALA A 47 12.76 6.24 2.04
C ALA A 47 12.74 6.02 3.55
N SER A 48 11.60 5.57 4.10
CA SER A 48 11.43 5.29 5.52
C SER A 48 11.80 3.85 5.91
N ASP A 49 12.28 3.03 4.97
CA ASP A 49 12.57 1.59 5.18
C ASP A 49 11.35 0.80 5.66
N TRP A 50 10.15 1.19 5.20
CA TRP A 50 8.91 0.53 5.55
C TRP A 50 8.49 -0.45 4.46
N GLN A 51 7.85 -1.54 4.87
CA GLN A 51 7.37 -2.54 3.93
C GLN A 51 5.94 -2.21 3.52
N LEU A 52 5.68 -2.01 2.22
CA LEU A 52 4.31 -1.84 1.73
C LEU A 52 3.47 -3.08 2.09
N LYS A 53 2.38 -2.87 2.82
CA LYS A 53 1.35 -3.85 3.12
C LYS A 53 0.67 -4.19 1.80
N ARG A 54 1.12 -5.29 1.19
CA ARG A 54 0.41 -5.90 0.08
C ARG A 54 -0.84 -6.54 0.67
N GLU A 55 -2.01 -6.06 0.26
CA GLU A 55 -3.22 -6.87 0.44
C GLU A 55 -2.92 -8.25 -0.14
N ALA A 56 -3.25 -9.29 0.63
CA ALA A 56 -3.25 -10.63 0.10
C ALA A 56 -4.24 -10.61 -1.06
N VAL A 57 -3.73 -10.53 -2.29
CA VAL A 57 -4.51 -10.88 -3.46
C VAL A 57 -4.88 -12.33 -3.18
N ASP A 58 -6.14 -12.57 -2.82
CA ASP A 58 -6.74 -13.89 -2.81
C ASP A 58 -6.64 -14.37 -4.26
N SER A 59 -5.49 -14.97 -4.58
CA SER A 59 -5.11 -15.40 -5.92
C SER A 59 -5.98 -16.60 -6.27
N THR A 60 -7.25 -16.33 -6.53
CA THR A 60 -8.17 -17.30 -7.10
C THR A 60 -7.98 -17.19 -8.60
N TYR A 61 -7.45 -18.26 -9.19
CA TYR A 61 -7.23 -18.47 -10.63
C TYR A 61 -5.97 -17.87 -11.26
N VAL A 62 -4.81 -18.45 -10.91
CA VAL A 62 -3.84 -18.80 -11.96
C VAL A 62 -4.19 -20.21 -12.43
N GLU A 63 -5.19 -20.33 -13.31
CA GLU A 63 -5.33 -21.54 -14.13
C GLU A 63 -4.10 -21.57 -15.05
N MET A 64 -3.03 -22.20 -14.57
CA MET A 64 -1.89 -22.56 -15.38
C MET A 64 -2.40 -23.54 -16.44
N ARG A 65 -2.82 -23.01 -17.60
CA ARG A 65 -2.94 -23.77 -18.84
C ARG A 65 -1.54 -24.16 -19.32
N PHE A 66 -0.89 -25.04 -18.56
CA PHE A 66 0.07 -25.97 -19.13
C PHE A 66 -0.74 -26.95 -19.98
N LEU A 67 -1.09 -26.52 -21.19
CA LEU A 67 -1.33 -27.46 -22.28
C LEU A 67 -0.01 -28.21 -22.46
N LYS A 68 0.04 -29.41 -21.87
CA LYS A 68 1.05 -30.42 -22.22
C LYS A 68 0.91 -30.73 -23.72
N PRO A 69 2.04 -31.07 -24.38
CA PRO A 69 2.18 -31.11 -25.83
C PRO A 69 1.34 -32.18 -26.50
#